data_AF-A0A7G5LLV2-F1
#
_entry.id   AF-A0A7G5LLV2-F1
#
_cell.length_a   1.000
_cell.length_b   1.000
_cell.length_c   1.000
_cell.angle_alpha   90.00
_cell.angle_beta   90.00
_cell.angle_gamma   90.00
#
_symmetry.space_group_name_H-M   'P 1'
#
loop_
_entity.id
_entity.type
_entity.pdbx_description
1 polymer ?
#
loop_
_entity_poly.entity_id
_entity_poly.type
_entity_poly.pdbx_seq_one_letter_code
_entity_poly.pdbx_strand_id
1 'polypeptide(L)' 'MQPQQNDRDEYVTIFANSAADAMAQYWARGMDRQGYLIAGRIGPHEIRSSDGCEVFSTQGLVAATFSRRVAS' A
#
# COMPACT_ATOMS: atom_id res chain seq x y z
N MET A 1 33.78 8.72 -8.81
CA MET A 1 32.33 8.99 -8.68
C MET A 1 31.64 7.64 -8.59
N GLN A 2 31.03 7.31 -7.45
CA GLN A 2 30.19 6.11 -7.36
C GLN A 2 28.89 6.38 -8.12
N PRO A 3 28.36 5.44 -8.91
CA PRO A 3 27.04 5.61 -9.49
C PRO A 3 26.05 5.75 -8.34
N GLN A 4 25.38 6.89 -8.27
CA GLN A 4 24.29 7.11 -7.34
C GLN A 4 23.16 6.21 -7.84
N GLN A 5 22.99 5.05 -7.20
CA GLN A 5 21.83 4.21 -7.44
C GLN A 5 20.61 5.07 -7.11
N ASN A 6 19.87 5.47 -8.14
CA ASN A 6 18.61 6.15 -7.98
C ASN A 6 17.60 5.11 -7.53
N ASP A 7 17.58 4.78 -6.25
CA ASP A 7 16.55 3.89 -5.74
C ASP A 7 15.25 4.69 -5.58
N ARG A 8 14.12 4.12 -6.03
CA ARG A 8 12.79 4.70 -5.83
C ARG A 8 11.91 3.76 -5.02
N ASP A 9 11.02 4.35 -4.21
CA ASP A 9 10.00 3.61 -3.49
C ASP A 9 8.73 3.50 -4.34
N GLU A 10 8.21 2.28 -4.48
CA GLU A 10 6.91 1.98 -5.09
C GLU A 10 5.92 1.60 -4.00
N TYR A 11 4.67 2.06 -4.10
CA TYR A 11 3.62 1.83 -3.11
C TYR A 11 2.39 1.19 -3.73
N VAL A 12 1.76 0.28 -2.98
CA VAL A 12 0.46 -0.32 -3.30
C VAL A 12 -0.40 -0.27 -2.05
N THR A 13 -1.62 0.25 -2.16
CA THR A 13 -2.62 0.20 -1.08
C THR A 13 -3.75 -0.74 -1.46
N ILE A 14 -4.04 -1.69 -0.58
CA ILE A 14 -5.18 -2.60 -0.69
C ILE A 14 -6.27 -2.11 0.26
N PHE A 15 -7.46 -1.85 -0.28
CA PHE A 15 -8.67 -1.60 0.50
C PHE A 15 -9.50 -2.88 0.59
N ALA A 16 -9.87 -3.31 1.80
CA ALA A 16 -10.61 -4.54 2.05
C ALA A 16 -11.49 -4.44 3.29
N ASN A 17 -12.42 -5.37 3.50
CA ASN A 17 -13.33 -5.35 4.66
C ASN A 17 -12.63 -5.70 5.98
N SER A 18 -11.45 -6.30 5.93
CA SER A 18 -10.66 -6.65 7.10
C SER A 18 -9.17 -6.72 6.79
N ALA A 19 -8.33 -6.68 7.83
CA ALA A 19 -6.89 -6.85 7.65
C ALA A 19 -6.55 -8.25 7.11
N ALA A 20 -7.33 -9.27 7.47
CA ALA A 20 -7.17 -10.62 6.96
C ALA A 20 -7.42 -10.68 5.45
N ASP A 21 -8.47 -10.02 4.95
CA ASP A 21 -8.77 -9.95 3.52
C ASP A 21 -7.68 -9.20 2.74
N ALA A 22 -7.16 -8.11 3.30
CA ALA A 22 -6.06 -7.36 2.71
C ALA A 22 -4.78 -8.21 2.62
N MET A 23 -4.45 -8.96 3.68
CA MET A 23 -3.31 -9.87 3.70
C MET A 23 -3.52 -11.06 2.76
N ALA A 24 -4.74 -11.59 2.63
CA ALA A 24 -5.05 -12.64 1.66
C ALA A 24 -4.77 -12.18 0.22
N GLN A 25 -5.14 -10.95 -0.12
CA GLN A 25 -4.81 -10.33 -1.41
C GLN A 25 -3.31 -10.14 -1.60
N TYR A 26 -2.59 -9.71 -0.56
CA TYR A 26 -1.12 -9.57 -0.58
C TYR A 26 -0.44 -10.91 -0.96
N TRP A 27 -0.84 -12.01 -0.31
CA TRP A 27 -0.28 -13.34 -0.60
C TRP A 27 -0.71 -13.88 -1.97
N ALA A 28 -1.99 -13.73 -2.33
CA ALA A 28 -2.52 -14.22 -3.61
C ALA A 28 -1.81 -13.58 -4.81
N ARG A 29 -1.35 -12.33 -4.67
CA ARG A 29 -0.60 -11.59 -5.69
C ARG A 29 0.91 -11.84 -5.64
N GLY A 30 1.39 -12.66 -4.70
CA GLY A 30 2.82 -12.91 -4.49
C GLY A 30 3.62 -11.63 -4.22
N MET A 31 3.02 -10.68 -3.49
CA MET A 31 3.65 -9.39 -3.21
C MET A 31 4.90 -9.54 -2.34
N ASP A 32 4.95 -10.56 -1.50
CA ASP A 32 6.13 -10.98 -0.73
C ASP A 32 7.33 -11.28 -1.66
N ARG A 33 7.11 -12.08 -2.71
CA ARG A 33 8.12 -12.43 -3.71
C ARG A 33 8.53 -11.23 -4.56
N GLN A 34 7.66 -10.24 -4.69
CA GLN A 34 7.93 -8.98 -5.38
C GLN A 34 8.67 -7.96 -4.50
N GLY A 35 8.95 -8.30 -3.24
CA GLY A 35 9.71 -7.47 -2.30
C GLY A 35 8.88 -6.38 -1.60
N TYR A 36 7.55 -6.44 -1.68
CA TYR A 36 6.70 -5.50 -0.96
C TYR A 36 6.65 -5.83 0.53
N LEU A 37 6.80 -4.81 1.37
CA LEU A 37 6.71 -4.87 2.82
C LEU A 37 5.60 -3.95 3.31
N ILE A 38 5.02 -4.23 4.48
CA ILE A 38 4.04 -3.35 5.10
C ILE A 38 4.69 -1.99 5.40
N ALA A 39 4.12 -0.92 4.84
CA ALA A 39 4.65 0.45 4.96
C ALA A 39 4.08 1.22 6.17
N GLY A 40 3.06 0.68 6.85
CA GLY A 40 2.38 1.35 7.96
C GLY A 40 1.34 0.47 8.65
N ARG A 41 0.51 1.08 9.50
CA ARG A 41 -0.55 0.35 10.23
C ARG A 41 -1.68 -0.05 9.28
N ILE A 42 -2.15 -1.29 9.40
CA ILE A 42 -3.38 -1.75 8.74
C ILE A 42 -4.57 -1.42 9.65
N GLY A 43 -5.60 -0.77 9.12
CA GLY A 43 -6.79 -0.40 9.90
C GLY A 43 -7.77 0.47 9.10
N PRO A 44 -8.83 1.00 9.74
CA PRO A 44 -9.73 1.95 9.11
C PRO A 44 -8.97 3.19 8.62
N HIS A 45 -9.27 3.63 7.40
CA HIS A 45 -8.64 4.81 6.81
C HIS A 45 -9.70 5.73 6.22
N GLU A 46 -9.41 7.03 6.24
CA GLU A 46 -10.18 8.04 5.51
C GLU A 46 -9.41 8.42 4.25
N ILE A 47 -10.08 8.48 3.11
CA ILE A 47 -9.48 8.89 1.83
C ILE A 47 -10.09 10.23 1.42
N ARG A 48 -9.26 11.27 1.40
CA ARG A 48 -9.63 12.61 0.95
C ARG A 48 -8.74 13.05 -0.20
N SER A 49 -9.32 13.73 -1.18
CA SER A 49 -8.54 14.49 -2.16
C SER A 49 -8.04 15.79 -1.55
N SER A 50 -7.12 16.45 -2.26
CA SER A 50 -6.50 17.71 -1.81
C SER A 50 -7.48 18.88 -1.64
N ASP A 51 -8.63 18.82 -2.31
CA ASP A 51 -9.75 19.76 -2.15
C ASP A 51 -10.68 19.39 -0.99
N GLY A 52 -10.38 18.32 -0.24
CA GLY A 52 -11.13 17.86 0.91
C GLY A 52 -12.36 17.01 0.56
N CYS A 53 -12.60 16.73 -0.72
CA CYS A 53 -13.68 15.85 -1.14
C CYS A 53 -13.37 14.38 -0.78
N GLU A 54 -14.40 13.66 -0.35
CA GLU A 54 -14.31 12.21 -0.19
C GLU A 54 -14.26 11.59 -1.60
N VAL A 55 -13.16 10.92 -1.93
CA VAL A 55 -12.95 10.35 -3.26
C VAL A 55 -13.66 9.00 -3.39
N PHE A 56 -13.85 8.31 -2.26
CA PHE A 56 -14.53 7.01 -2.18
C PHE A 56 -15.01 6.77 -0.75
N SER A 57 -16.19 6.17 -0.58
CA SER A 57 -16.68 5.79 0.76
C SER A 57 -15.80 4.69 1.35
N THR A 58 -15.11 4.99 2.44
CA THR A 58 -14.29 4.01 3.17
C THR A 58 -15.03 3.37 4.34
N GLN A 59 -16.34 3.58 4.47
CA GLN A 59 -17.12 3.00 5.56
C GLN A 59 -17.02 1.47 5.54
N GLY A 60 -16.47 0.91 6.61
CA GLY A 60 -16.27 -0.54 6.76
C GLY A 60 -15.02 -1.09 6.06
N LEU A 61 -14.19 -0.25 5.44
CA LEU A 61 -12.94 -0.68 4.80
C LEU A 61 -11.73 -0.41 5.70
N VAL A 62 -10.77 -1.33 5.67
CA VAL A 62 -9.40 -1.12 6.10
C VAL A 62 -8.52 -0.85 4.89
N ALA A 63 -7.49 -0.04 5.08
CA ALA A 63 -6.40 0.10 4.11
C ALA A 63 -5.14 -0.56 4.65
N ALA A 64 -4.44 -1.28 3.78
CA ALA A 64 -3.11 -1.82 4.01
C ALA A 64 -2.19 -1.30 2.91
N THR A 65 -1.23 -0.45 3.27
CA THR A 65 -0.23 0.05 2.32
C THR A 65 1.05 -0.75 2.44
N PHE A 66 1.58 -1.14 1.28
CA PHE A 66 2.81 -1.86 1.12
C PHE A 66 3.76 -1.06 0.25
N SER A 67 5.05 -1.15 0.53
CA SER A 67 6.10 -0.47 -0.22
C SER A 67 7.22 -1.42 -0.59
N ARG A 68 7.89 -1.16 -1.70
CA ARG A 68 9.17 -1.78 -2.04
C ARG A 68 10.13 -0.75 -2.58
N ARG A 69 11.43 -1.01 -2.40
CA ARG A 69 12.49 -0.25 -3.06
C ARG A 69 12.86 -0.93 -4.39
N VAL A 70 12.94 -0.17 -5.47
CA VAL A 70 13.45 -0.64 -6.76
C VAL A 70 14.58 0.26 -7.24
N ALA A 71 15.60 -0.32 -7.85
CA ALA A 71 16.62 0.45 -8.55
C ALA A 71 15.99 1.07 -9.81
N SER A 72 16.23 2.37 -10.03
CA SER A 72 15.79 3.09 -11.23
C SER A 72 16.85 3.10 -12.32
#